data_AF-A0A7C4HVT4-F1
#
_entry.id   AF-A0A7C4HVT4-F1
#
_cell.length_a   1.000
_cell.length_b   1.000
_cell.length_c   1.000
_cell.angle_alpha   90.00
_cell.angle_beta   90.00
_cell.angle_gamma   90.00
#
_symmetry.space_group_name_H-M   'P 1'
#
loop_
_entity.id
_entity.type
_entity.pdbx_description
1 polymer ?
#
loop_
_entity_poly.entity_id
_entity_poly.type
_entity_poly.pdbx_seq_one_letter_code
_entity_poly.pdbx_strand_id
1 'polypeptide(L)'
;MRVDFLLPLTLFSIIAASLLVYRRVERKMRSILEDRKLKAHEAILMVASIGVFVTLVALMPSHLIQTLFLFAYFYMLLIFSYIILGRWLLAVFPPIIFIAAYLSTIFLTPENSLAAFISMNLFAAFFAIMVIAYMNSLFSWRITLIFAAFLTAIDFIQVFWTGHMVEAAYKMEALRLPVTISSHLARLGLGDVFLSGLLSTQTAAKYGLKTGLITAAAISISLLIFEVLVLNSLIEYSVFPATIIVLLGWLLGVGPQVLKERISGE
;
A
#
# COMPACT_ATOMS: atom_id res chain seq x y z
N MET A 1 29.57 -0.11 -0.37
CA MET A 1 28.26 -0.69 -0.75
C MET A 1 27.21 -0.11 0.16
N ARG A 2 26.23 0.62 -0.38
CA ARG A 2 25.08 1.17 0.37
C ARG A 2 23.94 0.16 0.33
N VAL A 3 23.37 -0.20 1.48
CA VAL A 3 22.27 -1.16 1.59
C VAL A 3 21.27 -0.64 2.61
N ASP A 4 19.99 -0.69 2.27
CA ASP A 4 18.89 -0.31 3.17
C ASP A 4 18.03 -1.54 3.49
N PHE A 5 18.14 -2.03 4.71
CA PHE A 5 17.30 -3.15 5.17
C PHE A 5 15.98 -2.68 5.77
N LEU A 6 15.87 -1.41 6.14
CA LEU A 6 14.74 -0.90 6.92
C LEU A 6 13.49 -0.81 6.07
N LEU A 7 13.59 -0.31 4.84
CA LEU A 7 12.44 -0.18 3.94
C LEU A 7 11.85 -1.55 3.55
N PRO A 8 12.64 -2.54 3.06
CA PRO A 8 12.11 -3.86 2.73
C PRO A 8 11.56 -4.62 3.94
N LEU A 9 12.21 -4.51 5.11
CA LEU A 9 11.74 -5.15 6.34
C LEU A 9 10.42 -4.54 6.83
N THR A 10 10.27 -3.22 6.70
CA THR A 10 9.03 -2.53 7.07
C THR A 10 7.91 -2.93 6.13
N LEU A 11 8.17 -3.02 4.83
CA LEU A 11 7.20 -3.52 3.85
C LEU A 11 6.76 -4.96 4.18
N PHE A 12 7.71 -5.87 4.41
CA PHE A 12 7.40 -7.24 4.81
C PHE A 12 6.51 -7.28 6.05
N SER A 13 6.85 -6.48 7.06
CA SER A 13 6.11 -6.40 8.32
C SER A 13 4.68 -5.88 8.11
N ILE A 14 4.49 -4.86 7.27
CA ILE A 14 3.16 -4.33 6.92
C ILE A 14 2.32 -5.40 6.21
N ILE A 15 2.89 -6.11 5.25
CA ILE A 15 2.18 -7.15 4.50
C ILE A 15 1.84 -8.33 5.42
N ALA A 16 2.78 -8.78 6.25
CA ALA A 16 2.56 -9.84 7.22
C ALA A 16 1.47 -9.46 8.24
N ALA A 17 1.51 -8.23 8.76
CA ALA A 17 0.46 -7.70 9.63
C ALA A 17 -0.89 -7.68 8.89
N SER A 18 -0.93 -7.23 7.64
CA SER A 18 -2.14 -7.19 6.82
C SER A 18 -2.75 -8.58 6.62
N LEU A 19 -1.92 -9.60 6.36
CA LEU A 19 -2.35 -11.00 6.27
C LEU A 19 -3.02 -11.50 7.55
N LEU A 20 -2.42 -11.19 8.71
CA LEU A 20 -2.95 -11.59 10.02
C LEU A 20 -4.23 -10.84 10.37
N VAL A 21 -4.25 -9.53 10.13
CA VAL A 21 -5.42 -8.67 10.35
C VAL A 21 -6.58 -9.13 9.48
N TYR A 22 -6.34 -9.32 8.18
CA TYR A 22 -7.36 -9.79 7.24
C TYR A 22 -7.99 -11.11 7.72
N ARG A 23 -7.18 -12.10 8.12
CA ARG A 23 -7.70 -13.38 8.64
C ARG A 23 -8.62 -13.21 9.83
N ARG A 24 -8.40 -12.19 10.68
CA ARG A 24 -9.25 -11.91 11.84
C ARG A 24 -10.54 -11.19 11.48
N VAL A 25 -10.51 -10.30 10.47
CA VAL A 25 -11.67 -9.48 10.09
C VAL A 25 -12.46 -10.00 8.89
N GLU A 26 -11.93 -10.99 8.16
CA GLU A 26 -12.48 -11.48 6.88
C GLU A 26 -13.96 -11.83 6.98
N ARG A 27 -14.36 -12.61 7.99
CA ARG A 27 -15.77 -13.03 8.16
C ARG A 27 -16.70 -11.82 8.34
N LYS A 28 -16.28 -10.83 9.11
CA LYS A 28 -17.07 -9.61 9.34
C LYS A 28 -17.12 -8.75 8.09
N MET A 29 -15.98 -8.56 7.41
CA MET A 29 -15.88 -7.80 6.16
C MET A 29 -16.80 -8.38 5.08
N ARG A 30 -16.73 -9.69 4.85
CA ARG A 30 -17.58 -10.39 3.86
C ARG A 30 -19.06 -10.28 4.17
N SER A 31 -19.44 -10.41 5.44
CA SER A 31 -20.83 -10.28 5.87
C SER A 31 -21.39 -8.87 5.64
N ILE A 32 -20.58 -7.82 5.86
CA ILE A 32 -21.01 -6.43 5.66
C ILE A 32 -21.06 -6.07 4.18
N LEU A 33 -20.16 -6.63 3.38
CA LEU A 33 -20.07 -6.40 1.95
C LEU A 33 -20.94 -7.34 1.12
N GLU A 34 -21.78 -8.16 1.77
CA GLU A 34 -22.69 -9.13 1.12
C GLU A 34 -21.96 -10.09 0.16
N ASP A 35 -20.71 -10.45 0.47
CA ASP A 35 -19.81 -11.22 -0.41
C ASP A 35 -19.65 -10.64 -1.83
N ARG A 36 -19.97 -9.35 -2.04
CA ARG A 36 -19.79 -8.69 -3.33
C ARG A 36 -18.31 -8.62 -3.67
N LYS A 37 -18.00 -9.12 -4.87
CA LYS A 37 -16.69 -8.99 -5.50
C LYS A 37 -16.75 -7.98 -6.62
N LEU A 38 -15.66 -7.23 -6.78
CA LEU A 38 -15.51 -6.30 -7.89
C LEU A 38 -15.52 -7.05 -9.22
N LYS A 39 -16.13 -6.44 -10.23
CA LYS A 39 -16.06 -6.88 -11.62
C LYS A 39 -14.84 -6.25 -12.30
N ALA A 40 -14.42 -6.82 -13.43
CA ALA A 40 -13.24 -6.36 -14.14
C ALA A 40 -13.33 -4.87 -14.56
N HIS A 41 -14.50 -4.43 -15.04
CA HIS A 41 -14.70 -3.03 -15.42
C HIS A 41 -14.64 -2.07 -14.22
N GLU A 42 -15.07 -2.50 -13.03
CA GLU A 42 -15.00 -1.69 -11.81
C GLU A 42 -13.55 -1.54 -11.35
N ALA A 43 -12.74 -2.59 -11.46
CA ALA A 43 -11.30 -2.52 -11.19
C ALA A 43 -10.56 -1.62 -12.19
N ILE A 44 -10.91 -1.69 -13.48
CA ILE A 44 -10.34 -0.79 -14.50
C ILE A 44 -10.73 0.66 -14.22
N LEU A 45 -12.00 0.91 -13.89
CA LEU A 45 -12.49 2.25 -13.53
C LEU A 45 -11.79 2.78 -12.27
N MET A 46 -11.52 1.93 -11.29
CA MET A 46 -10.74 2.29 -10.11
C MET A 46 -9.32 2.71 -10.47
N VAL A 47 -8.62 1.95 -11.33
CA VAL A 47 -7.27 2.29 -11.79
C VAL A 47 -7.25 3.60 -12.57
N ALA A 48 -8.21 3.80 -13.47
CA ALA A 48 -8.38 5.08 -14.17
C ALA A 48 -8.62 6.24 -13.20
N SER A 49 -9.45 6.02 -12.17
CA SER A 49 -9.74 7.02 -11.14
C SER A 49 -8.51 7.35 -10.30
N ILE A 50 -7.67 6.37 -9.94
CA ILE A 50 -6.38 6.59 -9.28
C ILE A 50 -5.49 7.45 -10.16
N GLY A 51 -5.39 7.12 -11.45
CA GLY A 51 -4.59 7.90 -12.40
C GLY A 51 -5.02 9.36 -12.47
N VAL A 52 -6.33 9.61 -12.62
CA VAL A 52 -6.92 10.96 -12.61
C VAL A 52 -6.65 11.66 -11.28
N PHE A 53 -6.82 10.96 -10.15
CA PHE A 53 -6.61 11.52 -8.82
C PHE A 53 -5.16 11.98 -8.62
N VAL A 54 -4.17 11.20 -9.07
CA VAL A 54 -2.75 11.61 -8.99
C VAL A 54 -2.51 12.91 -9.77
N THR A 55 -3.06 13.02 -10.98
CA THR A 55 -2.98 14.25 -11.78
C THR A 55 -3.68 15.42 -11.09
N LEU A 56 -4.86 15.19 -10.48
CA LEU A 56 -5.56 16.23 -9.73
C LEU A 56 -4.75 16.71 -8.52
N VAL A 57 -4.12 15.80 -7.76
CA VAL A 57 -3.28 16.18 -6.62
C VAL A 57 -2.11 17.07 -7.06
N ALA A 58 -1.46 16.75 -8.18
CA ALA A 58 -0.39 17.57 -8.73
C ALA A 58 -0.85 19.03 -8.94
N LEU A 59 -2.10 19.24 -9.38
CA LEU A 59 -2.66 20.56 -9.71
C LEU A 59 -3.40 21.26 -8.54
N MET A 60 -3.95 20.52 -7.58
CA MET A 60 -4.86 21.05 -6.54
C MET A 60 -4.14 21.91 -5.49
N PRO A 61 -4.80 22.91 -4.86
CA PRO A 61 -4.21 23.66 -3.75
C PRO A 61 -3.86 22.79 -2.54
N SER A 62 -2.73 23.12 -1.89
CA SER A 62 -2.17 22.40 -0.75
C SER A 62 -3.16 22.13 0.40
N HIS A 63 -3.90 23.14 0.83
CA HIS A 63 -4.85 23.01 1.94
C HIS A 63 -5.98 22.02 1.63
N LEU A 64 -6.44 21.98 0.37
CA LEU A 64 -7.52 21.09 -0.05
C LEU A 64 -7.08 19.62 0.00
N ILE A 65 -5.85 19.33 -0.42
CA ILE A 65 -5.28 17.98 -0.37
C ILE A 65 -5.20 17.50 1.08
N GLN A 66 -4.69 18.34 1.99
CA GLN A 66 -4.54 17.97 3.40
C GLN A 66 -5.89 17.69 4.07
N THR A 67 -6.89 18.56 3.86
CA THR A 67 -8.24 18.36 4.43
C THR A 67 -8.89 17.10 3.86
N LEU A 68 -8.83 16.88 2.54
CA LEU A 68 -9.38 15.68 1.92
C LEU A 68 -8.70 14.42 2.42
N PHE A 69 -7.37 14.42 2.55
CA PHE A 69 -6.62 13.29 3.05
C PHE A 69 -7.01 12.95 4.49
N LEU A 70 -7.03 13.95 5.39
CA LEU A 70 -7.39 13.73 6.79
C LEU A 70 -8.84 13.26 6.95
N PHE A 71 -9.75 13.82 6.16
CA PHE A 71 -11.15 13.40 6.14
C PHE A 71 -11.28 11.94 5.66
N ALA A 72 -10.62 11.58 4.55
CA ALA A 72 -10.63 10.22 4.02
C ALA A 72 -10.01 9.22 5.02
N TYR A 73 -8.88 9.58 5.64
CA TYR A 73 -8.24 8.76 6.67
C TYR A 73 -9.17 8.57 7.87
N PHE A 74 -9.74 9.65 8.40
CA PHE A 74 -10.68 9.60 9.54
C PHE A 74 -11.85 8.67 9.24
N TYR A 75 -12.46 8.81 8.06
CA TYR A 75 -13.60 7.99 7.63
C TYR A 75 -13.23 6.50 7.49
N MET A 76 -12.10 6.20 6.84
CA MET A 76 -11.60 4.83 6.71
C MET A 76 -11.32 4.19 8.07
N LEU A 77 -10.66 4.92 8.97
CA LEU A 77 -10.33 4.44 10.30
C LEU A 77 -11.59 4.26 11.16
N LEU A 78 -12.59 5.12 11.03
CA LEU A 78 -13.89 4.98 11.68
C LEU A 78 -14.61 3.70 11.23
N ILE A 79 -14.74 3.48 9.91
CA ILE A 79 -15.37 2.26 9.36
C ILE A 79 -14.60 1.03 9.83
N PHE A 80 -13.28 1.03 9.68
CA PHE A 80 -12.46 -0.11 10.03
C PHE A 80 -12.58 -0.46 11.53
N SER A 81 -12.55 0.55 12.39
CA SER A 81 -12.74 0.39 13.84
C SER A 81 -14.15 -0.12 14.18
N TYR A 82 -15.17 0.36 13.47
CA TYR A 82 -16.55 -0.10 13.63
C TYR A 82 -16.69 -1.59 13.27
N ILE A 83 -16.08 -2.04 12.18
CA ILE A 83 -16.10 -3.44 11.76
C ILE A 83 -15.43 -4.34 12.81
N ILE A 84 -14.31 -3.89 13.38
CA ILE A 84 -13.59 -4.65 14.41
C ILE A 84 -14.39 -4.72 15.71
N LEU A 85 -14.82 -3.56 16.23
CA LEU A 85 -15.38 -3.41 17.57
C LEU A 85 -16.88 -3.69 17.65
N GLY A 86 -17.63 -3.54 16.55
CA GLY A 86 -19.08 -3.71 16.49
C GLY A 86 -19.88 -2.68 17.29
N ARG A 87 -19.23 -1.62 17.80
CA ARG A 87 -19.84 -0.56 18.63
C ARG A 87 -19.43 0.79 18.11
N TRP A 88 -20.39 1.59 17.63
CA TRP A 88 -20.12 2.89 17.01
C TRP A 88 -19.41 3.86 17.96
N LEU A 89 -19.85 3.94 19.23
CA LEU A 89 -19.23 4.83 20.24
C LEU A 89 -17.73 4.54 20.43
N LEU A 90 -17.34 3.26 20.49
CA LEU A 90 -15.94 2.90 20.66
C LEU A 90 -15.12 3.10 19.37
N ALA A 91 -15.77 3.00 18.21
CA ALA A 91 -15.12 3.16 16.91
C ALA A 91 -14.70 4.60 16.61
N VAL A 92 -15.26 5.60 17.32
CA VAL A 92 -14.88 7.02 17.18
C VAL A 92 -13.54 7.32 17.86
N PHE A 93 -13.11 6.54 18.86
CA PHE A 93 -11.85 6.82 19.57
C PHE A 93 -10.60 6.69 18.68
N PRO A 94 -10.39 5.62 17.90
CA PRO A 94 -9.22 5.51 17.04
C PRO A 94 -9.01 6.70 16.09
N PRO A 95 -10.03 7.18 15.35
CA PRO A 95 -9.85 8.33 14.46
C PRO A 95 -9.64 9.66 15.21
N ILE A 96 -10.22 9.85 16.39
CA ILE A 96 -9.89 11.01 17.26
C ILE A 96 -8.43 10.95 17.72
N ILE A 97 -7.98 9.78 18.20
CA ILE A 97 -6.60 9.57 18.65
C ILE A 97 -5.62 9.81 17.49
N PHE A 98 -5.95 9.33 16.29
CA PHE A 98 -5.16 9.59 15.09
C PHE A 98 -5.03 11.09 14.80
N ILE A 99 -6.13 11.85 14.78
CA ILE A 99 -6.06 13.30 14.55
C ILE A 99 -5.21 13.96 15.64
N ALA A 100 -5.43 13.66 16.91
CA ALA A 100 -4.66 14.24 18.01
C ALA A 100 -3.15 13.92 17.88
N ALA A 101 -2.81 12.66 17.55
CA ALA A 101 -1.43 12.23 17.35
C ALA A 101 -0.80 12.91 16.12
N TYR A 102 -1.52 12.99 15.00
CA TYR A 102 -1.06 13.66 13.78
C TYR A 102 -0.81 15.15 14.01
N LEU A 103 -1.73 15.86 14.67
CA LEU A 103 -1.56 17.27 15.02
C LEU A 103 -0.40 17.47 15.99
N SER A 104 -0.21 16.58 16.96
CA SER A 104 0.95 16.60 17.86
C SER A 104 2.27 16.42 17.09
N THR A 105 2.32 15.50 16.12
CA THR A 105 3.49 15.31 15.26
C THR A 105 3.79 16.55 14.42
N ILE A 106 2.78 17.26 13.92
CA ILE A 106 2.99 18.44 13.07
C ILE A 106 3.35 19.69 13.88
N PHE A 107 2.67 19.94 15.00
CA PHE A 107 2.79 21.20 15.73
C PHE A 107 3.76 21.16 16.91
N LEU A 108 3.89 20.03 17.59
CA LEU A 108 4.66 19.92 18.83
C LEU A 108 6.01 19.25 18.64
N THR A 109 6.17 18.48 17.56
CA THR A 109 7.35 17.64 17.34
C THR A 109 8.26 18.27 16.28
N PRO A 110 9.58 18.43 16.55
CA PRO A 110 10.51 18.89 15.53
C PRO A 110 10.54 17.96 14.31
N GLU A 111 10.55 18.55 13.12
CA GLU A 111 10.42 17.82 11.85
C GLU A 111 11.49 16.77 11.63
N ASN A 112 12.73 17.10 11.99
CA ASN A 112 13.88 16.23 11.84
C ASN A 112 14.07 15.26 13.02
N SER A 113 13.10 15.22 13.94
CA SER A 113 13.17 14.29 15.06
C SER A 113 12.84 12.88 14.63
N LEU A 114 13.49 11.92 15.29
CA LEU A 114 13.18 10.50 15.15
C LEU A 114 11.71 10.21 15.47
N ALA A 115 11.10 10.94 16.41
CA ALA A 115 9.69 10.79 16.75
C ALA A 115 8.77 11.12 15.57
N ALA A 116 8.98 12.24 14.88
CA ALA A 116 8.18 12.61 13.71
C ALA A 116 8.32 11.59 12.58
N PHE A 117 9.56 11.13 12.33
CA PHE A 117 9.86 10.10 11.35
C PHE A 117 9.14 8.77 11.63
N ILE A 118 9.18 8.30 12.88
CA ILE A 118 8.48 7.07 13.29
C ILE A 118 6.97 7.26 13.19
N SER A 119 6.41 8.37 13.69
CA SER A 119 4.97 8.62 13.67
C SER A 119 4.42 8.61 12.25
N MET A 120 5.09 9.25 11.28
CA MET A 120 4.62 9.28 9.89
C MET A 120 4.65 7.91 9.23
N ASN A 121 5.71 7.14 9.43
CA ASN A 121 5.78 5.75 8.96
C ASN A 121 4.70 4.86 9.62
N LEU A 122 4.43 5.07 10.90
CA LEU A 122 3.40 4.32 11.63
C LEU A 122 2.00 4.64 11.09
N PHE A 123 1.70 5.93 10.85
CA PHE A 123 0.43 6.34 10.24
C PHE A 123 0.27 5.76 8.83
N ALA A 124 1.31 5.85 8.01
CA ALA A 124 1.29 5.28 6.66
C ALA A 124 1.10 3.75 6.71
N ALA A 125 1.78 3.06 7.63
CA ALA A 125 1.63 1.63 7.83
C ALA A 125 0.20 1.24 8.26
N PHE A 126 -0.38 1.96 9.22
CA PHE A 126 -1.76 1.72 9.63
C PHE A 126 -2.74 1.95 8.48
N PHE A 127 -2.57 3.03 7.72
CA PHE A 127 -3.39 3.29 6.54
C PHE A 127 -3.30 2.14 5.54
N ALA A 128 -2.08 1.71 5.21
CA ALA A 128 -1.84 0.59 4.30
C ALA A 128 -2.56 -0.68 4.76
N ILE A 129 -2.39 -1.07 6.03
CA ILE A 129 -3.01 -2.28 6.60
C ILE A 129 -4.53 -2.23 6.47
N MET A 130 -5.15 -1.07 6.77
CA MET A 130 -6.60 -0.91 6.67
C MET A 130 -7.08 -1.04 5.23
N VAL A 131 -6.43 -0.33 4.30
CA VAL A 131 -6.81 -0.36 2.87
C VAL A 131 -6.60 -1.75 2.29
N ILE A 132 -5.48 -2.42 2.58
CA ILE A 132 -5.22 -3.80 2.14
C ILE A 132 -6.29 -4.74 2.69
N ALA A 133 -6.58 -4.69 4.00
CA ALA A 133 -7.57 -5.57 4.62
C ALA A 133 -8.98 -5.34 4.06
N TYR A 134 -9.38 -4.08 3.84
CA TYR A 134 -10.66 -3.74 3.25
C TYR A 134 -10.73 -4.20 1.78
N MET A 135 -9.77 -3.82 0.95
CA MET A 135 -9.80 -4.15 -0.48
C MET A 135 -9.65 -5.64 -0.74
N ASN A 136 -8.88 -6.37 0.07
CA ASN A 136 -8.75 -7.82 -0.10
C ASN A 136 -10.10 -8.55 -0.02
N SER A 137 -11.07 -8.01 0.74
CA SER A 137 -12.42 -8.56 0.81
C SER A 137 -13.24 -8.33 -0.46
N LEU A 138 -12.99 -7.25 -1.20
CA LEU A 138 -13.68 -6.89 -2.45
C LEU A 138 -13.05 -7.51 -3.69
N PHE A 139 -11.74 -7.72 -3.66
CA PHE A 139 -11.01 -8.29 -4.78
C PHE A 139 -11.10 -9.82 -4.78
N SER A 140 -11.02 -10.37 -5.98
CA SER A 140 -10.80 -11.80 -6.22
C SER A 140 -9.47 -11.98 -6.94
N TRP A 141 -8.89 -13.18 -6.86
CA TRP A 141 -7.60 -13.50 -7.49
C TRP A 141 -7.48 -13.00 -8.93
N ARG A 142 -8.48 -13.30 -9.78
CA ARG A 142 -8.48 -12.89 -11.19
C ARG A 142 -8.51 -11.36 -11.36
N ILE A 143 -9.31 -10.69 -10.54
CA ILE A 143 -9.48 -9.24 -10.59
C ILE A 143 -8.24 -8.52 -10.08
N THR A 144 -7.55 -9.08 -9.09
CA THR A 144 -6.26 -8.57 -8.62
C THR A 144 -5.21 -8.59 -9.72
N LEU A 145 -5.16 -9.64 -10.55
CA LEU A 145 -4.23 -9.68 -11.69
C LEU A 145 -4.53 -8.60 -12.71
N ILE A 146 -5.80 -8.41 -13.06
CA ILE A 146 -6.24 -7.34 -13.97
C ILE A 146 -5.85 -5.98 -13.39
N PHE A 147 -6.21 -5.73 -12.14
CA PHE A 147 -5.89 -4.48 -11.45
C PHE A 147 -4.39 -4.22 -11.42
N ALA A 148 -3.57 -5.21 -11.06
CA ALA A 148 -2.12 -5.06 -11.01
C ALA A 148 -1.54 -4.73 -12.39
N ALA A 149 -1.98 -5.42 -13.45
CA ALA A 149 -1.51 -5.17 -14.81
C ALA A 149 -1.84 -3.73 -15.28
N PHE A 150 -3.09 -3.29 -15.09
CA PHE A 150 -3.50 -1.93 -15.45
C PHE A 150 -2.81 -0.88 -14.59
N LEU A 151 -2.66 -1.12 -13.29
CA LEU A 151 -2.00 -0.19 -12.38
C LEU A 151 -0.53 0.00 -12.76
N THR A 152 0.20 -1.08 -13.06
CA THR A 152 1.59 -1.00 -13.54
C THR A 152 1.71 -0.24 -14.86
N ALA A 153 0.76 -0.43 -15.78
CA ALA A 153 0.75 0.33 -17.04
C ALA A 153 0.58 1.84 -16.78
N ILE A 154 -0.37 2.22 -15.91
CA ILE A 154 -0.55 3.64 -15.54
C ILE A 154 0.66 4.17 -14.78
N ASP A 155 1.22 3.42 -13.84
CA ASP A 155 2.39 3.81 -13.05
C ASP A 155 3.60 4.09 -13.95
N PHE A 156 3.88 3.20 -14.90
CA PHE A 156 4.92 3.40 -15.91
C PHE A 156 4.72 4.70 -16.72
N ILE A 157 3.48 4.94 -17.19
CA ILE A 157 3.14 6.18 -17.92
C ILE A 157 3.31 7.40 -17.02
N GLN A 158 2.84 7.34 -15.77
CA GLN A 158 2.85 8.50 -14.89
C GLN A 158 4.26 8.87 -14.42
N VAL A 159 5.12 7.89 -14.20
CA VAL A 159 6.52 8.11 -13.80
C VAL A 159 7.37 8.59 -14.98
N PHE A 160 7.38 7.86 -16.10
CA PHE A 160 8.32 8.14 -17.19
C PHE A 160 7.82 9.13 -18.23
N TRP A 161 6.51 9.16 -18.49
CA TRP A 161 5.95 10.04 -19.52
C TRP A 161 5.51 11.38 -18.92
N THR A 162 4.62 11.36 -17.93
CA THR A 162 3.99 12.61 -17.45
C THR A 162 4.77 13.29 -16.32
N GLY A 163 5.52 12.53 -15.52
CA GLY A 163 6.17 13.02 -14.30
C GLY A 163 5.23 13.40 -13.15
N HIS A 164 3.90 13.34 -13.34
CA HIS A 164 2.93 13.79 -12.33
C HIS A 164 2.99 13.01 -11.02
N MET A 165 3.38 11.72 -11.06
CA MET A 165 3.54 10.94 -9.83
C MET A 165 4.62 11.53 -8.92
N VAL A 166 5.72 12.03 -9.52
CA VAL A 166 6.85 12.62 -8.79
C VAL A 166 6.45 13.96 -8.18
N GLU A 167 5.78 14.81 -8.97
CA GLU A 167 5.27 16.10 -8.51
C GLU A 167 4.24 15.94 -7.37
N ALA A 168 3.30 15.01 -7.54
CA ALA A 168 2.33 14.68 -6.50
C ALA A 168 3.02 14.17 -5.23
N ALA A 169 4.04 13.31 -5.35
CA ALA A 169 4.79 12.79 -4.21
C ALA A 169 5.50 13.91 -3.44
N TYR A 170 6.23 14.80 -4.13
CA TYR A 170 6.90 15.94 -3.48
C TYR A 170 5.91 16.86 -2.77
N LYS A 171 4.76 17.11 -3.39
CA LYS A 171 3.72 17.95 -2.81
C LYS A 171 3.10 17.33 -1.57
N MET A 172 2.75 16.04 -1.62
CA MET A 172 2.20 15.33 -0.45
C MET A 172 3.22 15.23 0.68
N GLU A 173 4.51 15.06 0.36
CA GLU A 173 5.60 15.07 1.34
C GLU A 173 5.78 16.45 1.99
N ALA A 174 5.75 17.52 1.20
CA ALA A 174 5.80 18.89 1.71
C ALA A 174 4.63 19.19 2.67
N LEU A 175 3.48 18.56 2.45
CA LEU A 175 2.31 18.63 3.32
C LEU A 175 2.35 17.67 4.52
N ARG A 176 3.43 16.91 4.67
CA ARG A 176 3.62 15.90 5.73
C ARG A 176 2.45 14.94 5.82
N LEU A 177 1.99 14.47 4.66
CA LEU A 177 0.96 13.44 4.61
C LEU A 177 1.62 12.06 4.76
N PRO A 178 1.04 11.14 5.55
CA PRO A 178 1.53 9.78 5.68
C PRO A 178 1.17 8.97 4.43
N VAL A 179 1.82 9.27 3.30
CA VAL A 179 1.57 8.67 1.98
C VAL A 179 2.74 7.83 1.44
N THR A 180 3.85 7.78 2.18
CA THR A 180 5.02 6.98 1.86
C THR A 180 5.49 6.22 3.10
N ILE A 181 6.09 5.05 2.88
CA ILE A 181 6.99 4.43 3.85
C ILE A 181 8.39 4.89 3.48
N SER A 182 9.06 5.52 4.43
CA SER A 182 10.35 6.17 4.22
C SER A 182 11.40 5.54 5.11
N SER A 183 12.59 5.34 4.57
CA SER A 183 13.82 5.06 5.29
C SER A 183 14.78 6.25 5.13
N HIS A 184 16.01 6.12 5.64
CA HIS A 184 17.03 7.16 5.45
C HIS A 184 17.58 7.24 4.03
N LEU A 185 17.45 6.17 3.24
CA LEU A 185 18.07 6.07 1.91
C LEU A 185 17.05 5.94 0.77
N ALA A 186 15.81 5.51 1.07
CA ALA A 186 14.80 5.22 0.07
C ALA A 186 13.39 5.57 0.58
N ARG A 187 12.45 5.65 -0.36
CA ARG A 187 11.04 5.91 -0.08
C ARG A 187 10.19 5.04 -1.00
N LEU A 188 9.10 4.53 -0.46
CA LEU A 188 8.13 3.70 -1.18
C LEU A 188 6.73 4.31 -1.04
N GLY A 189 6.04 4.48 -2.16
CA GLY A 189 4.67 4.99 -2.17
C GLY A 189 3.69 4.02 -1.52
N LEU A 190 2.66 4.54 -0.83
CA LEU A 190 1.62 3.69 -0.27
C LEU A 190 0.83 2.90 -1.33
N GLY A 191 0.78 3.38 -2.58
CA GLY A 191 0.23 2.63 -3.70
C GLY A 191 0.95 1.30 -3.94
N ASP A 192 2.28 1.30 -3.88
CA ASP A 192 3.11 0.09 -4.07
C ASP A 192 3.03 -0.84 -2.87
N VAL A 193 2.99 -0.27 -1.65
CA VAL A 193 2.73 -1.04 -0.42
C VAL A 193 1.38 -1.72 -0.51
N PHE A 194 0.35 -1.00 -0.96
CA PHE A 194 -1.00 -1.52 -1.17
C PHE A 194 -1.01 -2.66 -2.19
N LEU A 195 -0.40 -2.47 -3.37
CA LEU A 195 -0.32 -3.50 -4.41
C LEU A 195 0.39 -4.76 -3.89
N SER A 196 1.51 -4.58 -3.19
CA SER A 196 2.28 -5.67 -2.59
C SER A 196 1.46 -6.48 -1.57
N GLY A 197 0.72 -5.76 -0.72
CA GLY A 197 -0.19 -6.34 0.25
C GLY A 197 -1.36 -7.06 -0.39
N LEU A 198 -2.01 -6.47 -1.39
CA LEU A 198 -3.13 -7.05 -2.11
C LEU A 198 -2.72 -8.34 -2.83
N LEU A 199 -1.59 -8.33 -3.55
CA LEU A 199 -1.06 -9.51 -4.21
C LEU A 199 -0.76 -10.64 -3.22
N SER A 200 -0.08 -10.33 -2.11
CA SER A 200 0.27 -11.33 -1.10
C SER A 200 -0.95 -11.88 -0.35
N THR A 201 -1.93 -11.03 -0.04
CA THR A 201 -3.17 -11.44 0.64
C THR A 201 -4.09 -12.26 -0.25
N GLN A 202 -4.16 -11.96 -1.56
CA GLN A 202 -4.88 -12.77 -2.53
C GLN A 202 -4.16 -14.09 -2.81
N THR A 203 -2.82 -14.09 -2.85
CA THR A 203 -2.03 -15.33 -2.90
C THR A 203 -2.31 -16.20 -1.67
N ALA A 204 -2.39 -15.60 -0.48
CA ALA A 204 -2.75 -16.32 0.74
C ALA A 204 -4.17 -16.89 0.69
N ALA A 205 -5.11 -16.14 0.12
CA ALA A 205 -6.49 -16.59 -0.03
C ALA A 205 -6.60 -17.77 -1.02
N LYS A 206 -5.79 -17.79 -2.08
CA LYS A 206 -5.79 -18.88 -3.08
C LYS A 206 -4.99 -20.11 -2.64
N TYR A 207 -3.77 -19.91 -2.13
CA TYR A 207 -2.78 -20.98 -1.90
C TYR A 207 -2.38 -21.15 -0.42
N GLY A 208 -3.07 -20.48 0.49
CA GLY A 208 -2.83 -20.55 1.92
C GLY A 208 -1.81 -19.55 2.46
N LEU A 209 -1.88 -19.30 3.78
CA LEU A 209 -1.12 -18.27 4.49
C LEU A 209 0.41 -18.36 4.27
N LYS A 210 0.97 -19.58 4.28
CA LYS A 210 2.42 -19.78 4.08
C LYS A 210 2.88 -19.21 2.73
N THR A 211 2.13 -19.50 1.67
CA THR A 211 2.42 -19.02 0.31
C THR A 211 2.32 -17.49 0.24
N GLY A 212 1.32 -16.90 0.89
CA GLY A 212 1.20 -15.44 1.00
C GLY A 212 2.40 -14.79 1.71
N LEU A 213 2.89 -15.39 2.80
CA LEU A 213 4.09 -14.90 3.50
C LEU A 213 5.36 -15.06 2.66
N ILE A 214 5.51 -16.17 1.94
CA ILE A 214 6.62 -16.37 0.99
C ILE A 214 6.59 -15.30 -0.10
N THR A 215 5.39 -14.99 -0.61
CA THR A 215 5.19 -13.94 -1.62
C THR A 215 5.55 -12.56 -1.07
N ALA A 216 5.12 -12.24 0.14
CA ALA A 216 5.49 -10.99 0.81
C ALA A 216 7.02 -10.86 0.98
N ALA A 217 7.68 -11.95 1.37
CA ALA A 217 9.13 -12.00 1.49
C ALA A 217 9.81 -11.82 0.12
N ALA A 218 9.33 -12.49 -0.93
CA ALA A 218 9.87 -12.38 -2.27
C ALA A 218 9.75 -10.96 -2.85
N ILE A 219 8.60 -10.29 -2.64
CA ILE A 219 8.42 -8.86 -3.00
C ILE A 219 9.42 -7.98 -2.27
N SER A 220 9.56 -8.17 -0.96
CA SER A 220 10.46 -7.36 -0.13
C SER A 220 11.93 -7.59 -0.52
N ILE A 221 12.33 -8.83 -0.80
CA ILE A 221 13.68 -9.16 -1.30
C ILE A 221 13.92 -8.54 -2.68
N SER A 222 12.93 -8.57 -3.57
CA SER A 222 13.03 -7.95 -4.89
C SER A 222 13.28 -6.44 -4.79
N LEU A 223 12.59 -5.76 -3.86
CA LEU A 223 12.83 -4.34 -3.58
C LEU A 223 14.21 -4.09 -2.97
N LEU A 224 14.64 -4.92 -2.01
CA LEU A 224 15.99 -4.83 -1.44
C LEU A 224 17.07 -4.93 -2.54
N ILE A 225 16.94 -5.90 -3.45
CA ILE A 225 17.87 -6.07 -4.57
C ILE A 225 17.85 -4.82 -5.45
N PHE A 226 16.68 -4.33 -5.81
CA PHE A 226 16.54 -3.14 -6.64
C PHE A 226 17.14 -1.89 -5.98
N GLU A 227 16.88 -1.67 -4.69
CA GLU A 227 17.47 -0.58 -3.91
C GLU A 227 18.98 -0.66 -3.88
N VAL A 228 19.57 -1.85 -3.68
CA VAL A 228 21.02 -2.04 -3.73
C VAL A 228 21.59 -1.66 -5.10
N LEU A 229 20.91 -2.01 -6.19
CA LEU A 229 21.35 -1.63 -7.55
C LEU A 229 21.33 -0.11 -7.75
N VAL A 230 20.26 0.56 -7.35
CA VAL A 230 20.11 2.03 -7.48
C VAL A 230 21.08 2.77 -6.56
N LEU A 231 21.18 2.40 -5.28
CA LEU A 231 22.01 3.09 -4.29
C LEU A 231 23.52 2.98 -4.53
N ASN A 232 23.95 2.00 -5.33
CA ASN A 232 25.33 1.81 -5.74
C ASN A 232 25.59 2.25 -7.18
N SER A 233 24.70 3.08 -7.74
CA SER A 233 24.81 3.67 -9.08
C SER A 233 24.95 2.65 -10.21
N LEU A 234 24.45 1.43 -10.01
CA LEU A 234 24.37 0.42 -11.07
C LEU A 234 23.17 0.66 -11.99
N ILE A 235 22.21 1.48 -11.54
CA ILE A 235 21.06 1.96 -12.30
C ILE A 235 20.98 3.48 -12.06
N GLU A 236 20.99 4.28 -13.13
CA GLU A 236 21.08 5.75 -13.05
C GLU A 236 19.72 6.47 -12.84
N TYR A 237 18.64 5.74 -12.63
CA TYR A 237 17.31 6.32 -12.40
C TYR A 237 17.09 6.65 -10.92
N SER A 238 16.87 7.94 -10.61
CA SER A 238 16.55 8.41 -9.25
C SER A 238 15.09 8.16 -8.84
N VAL A 239 14.20 7.95 -9.82
CA VAL A 239 12.79 7.59 -9.63
C VAL A 239 12.46 6.44 -10.57
N PHE A 240 11.77 5.43 -10.05
CA PHE A 240 11.40 4.24 -10.82
C PHE A 240 9.99 3.75 -10.43
N PRO A 241 9.18 3.22 -11.38
CA PRO A 241 7.89 2.60 -11.09
C PRO A 241 8.08 1.35 -10.23
N ALA A 242 7.86 1.47 -8.92
CA ALA A 242 8.07 0.36 -7.99
C ALA A 242 7.09 -0.80 -8.24
N THR A 243 5.95 -0.55 -8.88
CA THR A 243 4.99 -1.59 -9.26
C THR A 243 5.61 -2.70 -10.13
N ILE A 244 6.59 -2.38 -10.98
CA ILE A 244 7.31 -3.38 -11.80
C ILE A 244 8.11 -4.33 -10.89
N ILE A 245 8.84 -3.77 -9.93
CA ILE A 245 9.65 -4.56 -8.98
C ILE A 245 8.76 -5.41 -8.08
N VAL A 246 7.62 -4.85 -7.65
CA VAL A 246 6.60 -5.58 -6.88
C VAL A 246 6.05 -6.77 -7.67
N LEU A 247 5.71 -6.58 -8.94
CA LEU A 247 5.23 -7.67 -9.80
C LEU A 247 6.28 -8.76 -10.01
N LEU A 248 7.54 -8.39 -10.22
CA LEU A 248 8.64 -9.35 -10.36
C LEU A 248 8.79 -10.19 -9.09
N GLY A 249 8.85 -9.54 -7.93
CA GLY A 249 8.94 -10.25 -6.65
C GLY A 249 7.71 -11.13 -6.37
N TRP A 250 6.51 -10.68 -6.74
CA TRP A 250 5.29 -11.47 -6.64
C TRP A 250 5.34 -12.72 -7.52
N LEU A 251 5.75 -12.58 -8.79
CA LEU A 251 5.91 -13.71 -9.73
C LEU A 251 6.91 -14.74 -9.20
N LEU A 252 8.03 -14.30 -8.63
CA LEU A 252 9.01 -15.19 -7.99
C LEU A 252 8.42 -15.92 -6.78
N GLY A 253 7.59 -15.24 -5.99
CA GLY A 253 6.95 -15.82 -4.81
C GLY A 253 5.84 -16.83 -5.11
N VAL A 254 4.96 -16.52 -6.08
CA VAL A 254 3.79 -17.36 -6.40
C VAL A 254 4.04 -18.36 -7.53
N GLY A 255 4.99 -18.06 -8.43
CA GLY A 255 5.29 -18.84 -9.62
C GLY A 255 5.50 -20.34 -9.38
N PRO A 256 6.26 -20.75 -8.35
CA PRO A 256 6.44 -22.17 -8.02
C PRO A 256 5.13 -22.90 -7.73
N GLN A 257 4.16 -22.24 -7.08
CA GLN A 257 2.85 -22.86 -6.80
C GLN A 257 1.95 -22.91 -8.02
N VAL A 258 1.95 -21.85 -8.85
CA VAL A 258 1.21 -21.84 -10.12
C VAL A 258 1.72 -22.94 -11.05
N LEU A 259 3.04 -23.13 -11.12
CA LEU A 259 3.64 -24.18 -11.92
C LEU A 259 3.28 -25.57 -11.38
N LYS A 260 3.29 -25.74 -10.05
CA LYS A 260 2.90 -26.99 -9.40
C LYS A 260 1.46 -27.39 -9.75
N GLU A 261 0.50 -26.47 -9.59
CA GLU A 261 -0.93 -26.65 -9.94
C GLU A 261 -1.07 -27.12 -11.42
N ARG A 262 -0.37 -26.44 -12.33
CA ARG A 262 -0.40 -26.76 -13.77
C ARG A 262 0.20 -28.13 -14.12
N ILE A 263 1.22 -28.59 -13.38
CA ILE A 263 1.85 -29.89 -13.59
C ILE A 263 1.02 -31.02 -12.96
N SER A 264 0.37 -30.77 -11.81
CA SER A 264 -0.47 -31.76 -11.13
C SER A 264 -1.83 -31.98 -11.80
N GLY A 265 -2.23 -31.13 -12.75
CA GLY A 265 -3.51 -31.24 -13.45
C GLY A 265 -4.72 -30.85 -12.60
N GLU A 266 -4.50 -30.10 -11.52
CA GLU A 266 -5.53 -29.45 -10.70
C GLU A 266 -5.78 -28.02 -11.22
#